data_AF-A0A7Y4S7T7-F1
#
_entry.id   AF-A0A7Y4S7T7-F1
#
_cell.length_a   1.000
_cell.length_b   1.000
_cell.length_c   1.000
_cell.angle_alpha   90.00
_cell.angle_beta   90.00
_cell.angle_gamma   90.00
#
_symmetry.space_group_name_H-M   'P 1'
#
loop_
_entity.id
_entity.type
_entity.pdbx_description
1 polymer ?
#
loop_
_entity_poly.entity_id
_entity_poly.type
_entity_poly.pdbx_seq_one_letter_code
_entity_poly.pdbx_strand_id
1 'polypeptide(L)'
;MKKLIVACVLSSITLSAVAAEVDNRQKLVLNAEQRNLVLNEMRMMLAGTQGIVAALSQNDMDAVAKQARTLGMSMGREAGGHLHSVLPMEFKQLGMSSHQDFDAIAMDAESLKDPKHTLQQLGDAMNKCIACHSVYQISSTK
;
A
#
# COMPACT_ATOMS: atom_id res chain seq x y z
N MET A 1 14.56 73.42 -1.69
CA MET A 1 14.67 72.41 -2.77
C MET A 1 15.00 71.05 -2.14
N LYS A 2 13.99 70.21 -1.86
CA LYS A 2 14.15 68.88 -1.23
C LYS A 2 14.23 67.83 -2.33
N LYS A 3 15.36 67.13 -2.45
CA LYS A 3 15.53 66.02 -3.41
C LYS A 3 14.90 64.76 -2.82
N LEU A 4 13.80 64.28 -3.41
CA LEU A 4 13.25 62.95 -3.12
C LEU A 4 14.14 61.90 -3.79
N ILE A 5 14.73 61.01 -3.01
CA ILE A 5 15.39 59.79 -3.49
C ILE A 5 14.35 58.68 -3.45
N VAL A 6 13.86 58.27 -4.62
CA VAL A 6 12.97 57.10 -4.76
C VAL A 6 13.86 55.86 -4.78
N ALA A 7 13.89 55.13 -3.67
CA ALA A 7 14.55 53.83 -3.60
C ALA A 7 13.66 52.78 -4.28
N CYS A 8 14.08 52.32 -5.45
CA CYS A 8 13.41 51.25 -6.18
C CYS A 8 13.81 49.90 -5.56
N VAL A 9 12.97 49.36 -4.68
CA VAL A 9 13.19 48.03 -4.08
C VAL A 9 12.83 46.97 -5.11
N LEU A 10 13.84 46.39 -5.77
CA LEU A 10 13.64 45.20 -6.61
C LEU A 10 13.42 43.97 -5.71
N SER A 11 12.16 43.63 -5.45
CA SER A 11 11.81 42.34 -4.87
C SER A 11 12.10 41.23 -5.89
N SER A 12 13.15 40.45 -5.65
CA SER A 12 13.46 39.25 -6.43
C SER A 12 12.42 38.16 -6.15
N ILE A 13 11.48 37.97 -7.06
CA ILE A 13 10.57 36.82 -7.04
C ILE A 13 11.35 35.61 -7.57
N THR A 14 11.79 34.71 -6.70
CA THR A 14 12.35 33.42 -7.12
C THR A 14 11.22 32.51 -7.57
N LEU A 15 11.12 32.30 -8.89
CA LEU A 15 10.22 31.31 -9.47
C LEU A 15 10.87 29.93 -9.31
N SER A 16 10.54 29.22 -8.22
CA SER A 16 10.97 27.83 -8.04
C SER A 16 10.25 26.94 -9.05
N ALA A 17 10.93 26.57 -10.13
CA ALA A 17 10.47 25.51 -11.01
C ALA A 17 10.51 24.19 -10.22
N VAL A 18 9.34 23.65 -9.88
CA VAL A 18 9.23 22.31 -9.31
C VAL A 18 9.55 21.34 -10.45
N ALA A 19 10.76 20.79 -10.47
CA ALA A 19 11.07 19.67 -11.34
C ALA A 19 10.13 18.51 -10.96
N ALA A 20 9.32 18.05 -11.91
CA ALA A 20 8.54 16.84 -11.71
C ALA A 20 9.52 15.67 -11.54
N GLU A 21 9.59 15.10 -10.34
CA GLU A 21 10.31 13.86 -10.08
C GLU A 21 9.84 12.78 -11.06
N VAL A 22 10.79 12.18 -11.78
CA VAL A 22 10.48 11.12 -12.75
C VAL A 22 10.19 9.84 -11.97
N ASP A 23 8.93 9.37 -12.01
CA ASP A 23 8.55 8.09 -11.44
C ASP A 23 9.12 6.94 -12.29
N ASN A 24 10.20 6.34 -11.81
CA ASN A 24 10.93 5.25 -12.47
C ASN A 24 10.35 3.86 -12.21
N ARG A 25 9.21 3.76 -11.51
CA ARG A 25 8.55 2.47 -11.25
C ARG A 25 7.99 1.85 -12.53
N GLN A 26 8.00 0.52 -12.59
CA GLN A 26 7.40 -0.23 -13.67
C GLN A 26 5.89 0.01 -13.75
N LYS A 27 5.41 0.46 -14.91
CA LYS A 27 3.99 0.68 -15.18
C LYS A 27 3.27 -0.64 -15.40
N LEU A 28 2.30 -0.92 -14.54
CA LEU A 28 1.26 -1.92 -14.78
C LEU A 28 0.16 -1.23 -15.60
N VAL A 29 0.09 -1.55 -16.88
CA VAL A 29 -0.90 -0.98 -17.80
C VAL A 29 -2.12 -1.89 -17.79
N LEU A 30 -3.20 -1.41 -17.15
CA LEU A 30 -4.44 -2.15 -16.95
C LEU A 30 -5.60 -1.43 -17.66
N ASN A 31 -6.67 -2.14 -18.01
CA ASN A 31 -7.92 -1.48 -18.35
C ASN A 31 -8.61 -0.93 -17.07
N ALA A 32 -9.68 -0.16 -17.23
CA ALA A 32 -10.36 0.49 -16.11
C ALA A 32 -10.88 -0.50 -15.05
N GLU A 33 -11.44 -1.64 -15.48
CA GLU A 33 -11.99 -2.66 -14.58
C GLU A 33 -10.88 -3.37 -13.80
N GLN A 34 -9.83 -3.81 -14.49
CA GLN A 34 -8.65 -4.44 -13.90
C GLN A 34 -7.96 -3.52 -12.90
N ARG A 35 -7.79 -2.25 -13.25
CA ARG A 35 -7.24 -1.24 -12.34
C ARG A 35 -8.12 -1.09 -11.10
N ASN A 36 -9.43 -1.04 -11.27
CA ASN A 36 -10.34 -0.91 -10.15
C ASN A 36 -10.28 -2.12 -9.20
N LEU A 37 -10.19 -3.33 -9.75
CA LEU A 37 -10.02 -4.56 -8.96
C LEU A 37 -8.76 -4.50 -8.09
N VAL A 38 -7.59 -4.24 -8.70
CA VAL A 38 -6.32 -4.16 -7.95
C VAL A 38 -6.36 -3.08 -6.88
N LEU A 39 -6.88 -1.89 -7.20
CA LEU A 39 -6.97 -0.80 -6.23
C LEU A 39 -8.00 -1.05 -5.13
N ASN A 40 -9.07 -1.80 -5.41
CA ASN A 40 -10.03 -2.21 -4.40
C ASN A 40 -9.38 -3.16 -3.39
N GLU A 41 -8.65 -4.16 -3.88
CA GLU A 41 -7.87 -5.09 -3.06
C GLU A 41 -6.86 -4.34 -2.18
N MET A 42 -6.08 -3.42 -2.76
CA MET A 42 -5.15 -2.58 -1.98
C MET A 42 -5.83 -1.77 -0.86
N ARG A 43 -7.04 -1.22 -1.10
CA ARG A 43 -7.80 -0.50 -0.08
C ARG A 43 -8.31 -1.42 1.02
N MET A 44 -8.77 -2.62 0.67
CA MET A 44 -9.20 -3.62 1.64
C MET A 44 -8.02 -4.09 2.50
N MET A 45 -6.85 -4.34 1.91
CA MET A 45 -5.63 -4.68 2.65
C MET A 45 -5.21 -3.56 3.61
N LEU A 46 -5.26 -2.30 3.17
CA LEU A 46 -4.96 -1.16 4.04
C LEU A 46 -5.95 -1.06 5.22
N ALA A 47 -7.26 -1.21 4.95
CA ALA A 47 -8.29 -1.19 5.98
C ALA A 47 -8.13 -2.35 6.98
N GLY A 48 -7.89 -3.58 6.51
CA GLY A 48 -7.66 -4.72 7.39
C GLY A 48 -6.37 -4.61 8.19
N THR A 49 -5.29 -4.07 7.60
CA THR A 49 -4.04 -3.76 8.32
C THR A 49 -4.30 -2.78 9.47
N GLN A 50 -5.06 -1.71 9.20
CA GLN A 50 -5.48 -0.76 10.25
C GLN A 50 -6.31 -1.45 11.33
N GLY A 51 -7.23 -2.34 10.95
CA GLY A 51 -8.04 -3.14 11.87
C GLY A 51 -7.18 -4.03 12.78
N ILE A 52 -6.15 -4.68 12.23
CA ILE A 52 -5.20 -5.48 13.00
C ILE A 52 -4.45 -4.60 14.01
N VAL A 53 -3.95 -3.44 13.60
CA VAL A 53 -3.26 -2.49 14.50
C VAL A 53 -4.19 -2.03 15.64
N ALA A 54 -5.45 -1.72 15.32
CA ALA A 54 -6.43 -1.31 16.32
C ALA A 54 -6.82 -2.43 17.29
N ALA A 55 -6.84 -3.69 16.83
CA ALA A 55 -7.07 -4.85 17.69
C ALA A 55 -5.85 -5.14 18.58
N LEU A 56 -4.64 -5.06 18.01
CA LEU A 56 -3.38 -5.19 18.76
C LEU A 56 -3.26 -4.17 19.88
N SER A 57 -3.66 -2.90 19.67
CA SER A 57 -3.61 -1.87 20.72
C SER A 57 -4.55 -2.15 21.89
N GLN A 58 -5.53 -3.02 21.70
CA GLN A 58 -6.48 -3.47 22.72
C GLN A 58 -6.15 -4.87 23.24
N ASN A 59 -5.09 -5.52 22.76
CA ASN A 59 -4.75 -6.93 22.99
C ASN A 59 -5.90 -7.89 22.61
N ASP A 60 -6.74 -7.52 21.64
CA ASP A 60 -7.86 -8.33 21.17
C ASP A 60 -7.41 -9.27 20.04
N MET A 61 -6.84 -10.41 20.41
CA MET A 61 -6.28 -11.36 19.45
C MET A 61 -7.35 -12.09 18.63
N ASP A 62 -8.58 -12.20 19.14
CA ASP A 62 -9.70 -12.78 18.38
C ASP A 62 -10.12 -11.81 17.26
N ALA A 63 -10.13 -10.50 17.53
CA ALA A 63 -10.33 -9.48 16.49
C ALA A 63 -9.17 -9.41 15.50
N VAL A 64 -7.91 -9.56 15.95
CA VAL A 64 -6.74 -9.68 15.05
C VAL A 64 -6.95 -10.82 14.07
N ALA A 65 -7.28 -12.02 14.56
CA ALA A 65 -7.46 -13.19 13.73
C ALA A 65 -8.57 -13.00 12.69
N LYS A 66 -9.69 -12.40 13.10
CA LYS A 66 -10.80 -12.07 12.21
C LYS A 66 -10.39 -11.10 11.10
N GLN A 67 -9.65 -10.04 11.43
CA GLN A 67 -9.20 -9.05 10.43
C GLN A 67 -8.15 -9.65 9.48
N ALA A 68 -7.19 -10.40 10.01
CA ALA A 68 -6.15 -11.01 9.19
C ALA A 68 -6.72 -12.05 8.21
N ARG A 69 -7.70 -12.85 8.63
CA ARG A 69 -8.31 -13.88 7.78
C ARG A 69 -9.05 -13.33 6.57
N THR A 70 -9.61 -12.12 6.63
CA THR A 70 -10.24 -11.49 5.46
C THR A 70 -9.22 -11.03 4.42
N LEU A 71 -7.95 -10.89 4.80
CA LEU A 71 -6.85 -10.52 3.92
C LEU A 71 -6.04 -11.71 3.40
N GLY A 72 -6.39 -12.93 3.85
CA GLY A 72 -5.71 -14.17 3.50
C GLY A 72 -5.91 -14.60 2.04
N MET A 73 -5.51 -15.83 1.73
CA MET A 73 -5.57 -16.38 0.37
C MET A 73 -6.99 -16.43 -0.23
N SER A 74 -8.04 -16.40 0.59
CA SER A 74 -9.43 -16.31 0.14
C SER A 74 -9.68 -15.06 -0.70
N MET A 75 -9.10 -13.92 -0.29
CA MET A 75 -9.21 -12.63 -0.97
C MET A 75 -8.57 -12.67 -2.37
N GLY A 76 -7.32 -13.11 -2.46
CA GLY A 76 -6.57 -13.13 -3.72
C GLY A 76 -7.19 -14.06 -4.80
N ARG A 77 -7.98 -15.06 -4.39
CA ARG A 77 -8.70 -15.94 -5.31
C ARG A 77 -9.84 -15.24 -6.05
N GLU A 78 -10.47 -14.25 -5.43
CA GLU A 78 -11.57 -13.48 -6.04
C GLU A 78 -11.07 -12.55 -7.16
N ALA A 79 -9.83 -12.07 -7.05
CA ALA A 79 -9.22 -11.17 -8.03
C ALA A 79 -8.61 -11.88 -9.27
N GLY A 80 -8.32 -13.19 -9.16
CA GLY A 80 -7.40 -13.89 -10.06
C GLY A 80 -7.86 -14.12 -11.51
N GLY A 81 -9.17 -14.15 -11.79
CA GLY A 81 -9.68 -14.56 -13.11
C GLY A 81 -9.33 -13.60 -14.26
N HIS A 82 -9.36 -12.29 -14.01
CA HIS A 82 -9.21 -11.25 -15.04
C HIS A 82 -7.82 -10.60 -15.10
N LEU A 83 -6.95 -10.93 -14.15
CA LEU A 83 -5.66 -10.27 -13.95
C LEU A 83 -4.45 -11.17 -14.29
N HIS A 84 -4.64 -12.49 -14.37
CA HIS A 84 -3.53 -13.44 -14.46
C HIS A 84 -2.64 -13.27 -15.69
N SER A 85 -3.24 -12.91 -16.84
CA SER A 85 -2.55 -12.75 -18.13
C SER A 85 -1.87 -11.39 -18.33
N VAL A 86 -2.19 -10.38 -17.51
CA VAL A 86 -1.72 -8.99 -17.69
C VAL A 86 -0.69 -8.56 -16.64
N LEU A 87 -0.63 -9.25 -15.50
CA LEU A 87 0.29 -8.91 -14.41
C LEU A 87 1.61 -9.69 -14.50
N PRO A 88 2.77 -9.04 -14.24
CA PRO A 88 4.06 -9.71 -14.11
C PRO A 88 4.04 -10.81 -13.06
N MET A 89 4.88 -11.84 -13.25
CA MET A 89 4.96 -12.97 -12.33
C MET A 89 5.39 -12.53 -10.93
N GLU A 90 6.35 -11.61 -10.85
CA GLU A 90 6.91 -11.08 -9.60
C GLU A 90 5.86 -10.29 -8.81
N PHE A 91 5.01 -9.52 -9.50
CA PHE A 91 3.88 -8.82 -8.87
C PHE A 91 2.89 -9.82 -8.26
N LYS A 92 2.54 -10.88 -9.01
CA LYS A 92 1.65 -11.93 -8.52
C LYS A 92 2.24 -12.67 -7.32
N GLN A 93 3.54 -12.96 -7.34
CA GLN A 93 4.24 -13.60 -6.24
C GLN A 93 4.25 -12.74 -4.96
N LEU A 94 4.50 -11.43 -5.08
CA LEU A 94 4.41 -10.51 -3.94
C LEU A 94 2.99 -10.46 -3.36
N GLY A 95 1.97 -10.40 -4.21
CA GLY A 95 0.57 -10.45 -3.79
C GLY A 95 0.23 -11.74 -3.04
N MET A 96 0.51 -12.91 -3.63
CA MET A 96 0.28 -14.21 -3.00
C MET A 96 1.03 -14.35 -1.68
N SER A 97 2.30 -13.95 -1.64
CA SER A 97 3.10 -14.02 -0.42
C SER A 97 2.53 -13.12 0.70
N SER A 98 1.98 -11.96 0.35
CA SER A 98 1.33 -11.08 1.34
C SER A 98 0.06 -11.72 1.91
N HIS A 99 -0.78 -12.34 1.06
CA HIS A 99 -1.97 -13.06 1.53
C HIS A 99 -1.60 -14.25 2.44
N GLN A 100 -0.53 -14.97 2.13
CA GLN A 100 -0.02 -16.06 2.97
C GLN A 100 0.43 -15.56 4.35
N ASP A 101 1.08 -14.40 4.43
CA ASP A 101 1.43 -13.81 5.73
C ASP A 101 0.19 -13.48 6.56
N PHE A 102 -0.87 -12.96 5.94
CA PHE A 102 -2.11 -12.66 6.65
C PHE A 102 -2.82 -13.93 7.15
N ASP A 103 -2.79 -15.03 6.40
CA ASP A 103 -3.26 -16.32 6.89
C ASP A 103 -2.44 -16.80 8.09
N ALA A 104 -1.11 -16.66 8.05
CA ALA A 104 -0.23 -17.02 9.16
C ALA A 104 -0.49 -16.16 10.42
N ILE A 105 -0.66 -14.84 10.24
CA ILE A 105 -1.04 -13.92 11.32
C ILE A 105 -2.38 -14.36 11.94
N ALA A 106 -3.36 -14.74 11.12
CA ALA A 106 -4.66 -15.19 11.62
C ALA A 106 -4.54 -16.46 12.46
N MET A 107 -3.75 -17.44 12.00
CA MET A 107 -3.51 -18.70 12.72
C MET A 107 -2.77 -18.49 14.04
N ASP A 108 -1.73 -17.65 14.04
CA ASP A 108 -0.91 -17.40 15.23
C ASP A 108 -1.65 -16.53 16.26
N ALA A 109 -2.48 -15.58 15.79
CA ALA A 109 -3.35 -14.81 16.66
C ALA A 109 -4.34 -15.70 17.44
N GLU A 110 -4.87 -16.75 16.80
CA GLU A 110 -5.77 -17.71 17.47
C GLU A 110 -5.05 -18.65 18.43
N SER A 111 -3.90 -19.17 17.99
CA SER A 111 -3.20 -20.26 18.66
C SER A 111 -2.21 -19.79 19.73
N LEU A 112 -1.39 -18.78 19.42
CA LEU A 112 -0.35 -18.27 20.31
C LEU A 112 -0.86 -17.14 21.21
N LYS A 113 -1.79 -16.33 20.69
CA LYS A 113 -2.35 -15.16 21.38
C LYS A 113 -1.26 -14.21 21.94
N ASP A 114 -0.16 -14.06 21.23
CA ASP A 114 0.98 -13.19 21.59
C ASP A 114 0.96 -11.91 20.74
N PRO A 115 0.58 -10.75 21.33
CA PRO A 115 0.52 -9.49 20.60
C PRO A 115 1.87 -9.02 20.04
N LYS A 116 2.98 -9.33 20.71
CA LYS A 116 4.32 -8.90 20.27
C LYS A 116 4.75 -9.71 19.05
N HIS A 117 4.54 -11.03 19.08
CA HIS A 117 4.78 -11.90 17.93
C HIS A 117 3.95 -11.47 16.72
N THR A 118 2.64 -11.26 16.91
CA THR A 118 1.77 -10.82 15.81
C THR A 118 2.13 -9.44 15.28
N LEU A 119 2.53 -8.49 16.14
CA LEU A 119 3.01 -7.18 15.69
C LEU A 119 4.29 -7.31 14.83
N GLN A 120 5.20 -8.21 15.19
CA GLN A 120 6.39 -8.48 14.38
C GLN A 120 6.02 -9.08 13.01
N GLN A 121 5.14 -10.08 12.98
CA GLN A 121 4.64 -10.65 11.72
C GLN A 121 3.99 -9.60 10.82
N LEU A 122 3.19 -8.70 11.40
CA LEU A 122 2.56 -7.61 10.65
C LEU A 122 3.61 -6.67 10.04
N GLY A 123 4.66 -6.32 10.79
CA GLY A 123 5.78 -5.54 10.28
C GLY A 123 6.49 -6.22 9.11
N ASP A 124 6.74 -7.53 9.24
CA ASP A 124 7.38 -8.34 8.19
C ASP A 124 6.51 -8.47 6.93
N ALA A 125 5.18 -8.57 7.09
CA ALA A 125 4.23 -8.55 5.99
C ALA A 125 4.24 -7.18 5.26
N MET A 126 4.27 -6.08 6.01
CA MET A 126 4.28 -4.72 5.44
C MET A 126 5.53 -4.42 4.58
N ASN A 127 6.64 -5.12 4.79
CA ASN A 127 7.81 -5.01 3.90
C ASN A 127 7.48 -5.40 2.45
N LYS A 128 6.49 -6.27 2.22
CA LYS A 128 6.03 -6.65 0.88
C LYS A 128 5.20 -5.55 0.21
N CYS A 129 4.43 -4.79 1.01
CA CYS A 129 3.76 -3.57 0.55
C CYS A 129 4.80 -2.54 0.07
N ILE A 130 5.86 -2.33 0.86
CA ILE A 130 6.96 -1.42 0.51
C ILE A 130 7.66 -1.89 -0.77
N ALA A 131 8.02 -3.17 -0.85
CA ALA A 131 8.66 -3.75 -2.04
C ALA A 131 7.81 -3.54 -3.29
N CYS A 132 6.53 -3.89 -3.25
CA CYS A 132 5.60 -3.70 -4.37
C CYS A 132 5.48 -2.22 -4.77
N HIS A 133 5.27 -1.33 -3.79
CA HIS A 133 5.07 0.10 -4.06
C HIS A 133 6.34 0.82 -4.52
N SER A 134 7.53 0.28 -4.22
CA SER A 134 8.82 0.79 -4.69
C SER A 134 9.14 0.39 -6.14
N VAL A 135 8.53 -0.69 -6.63
CA VAL A 135 8.80 -1.24 -7.97
C VAL A 135 7.70 -0.90 -8.95
N TYR A 136 6.43 -0.90 -8.53
CA TYR A 136 5.30 -0.82 -9.43
C TYR A 136 4.48 0.46 -9.26
N GLN A 137 3.97 0.95 -10.39
CA GLN A 137 2.92 1.96 -10.44
C GLN A 137 1.75 1.43 -11.28
N ILE A 138 0.51 1.73 -10.87
CA ILE A 138 -0.69 1.30 -11.58
C ILE A 138 -1.17 2.42 -12.52
N SER A 139 -1.27 2.10 -13.80
CA SER A 139 -1.76 3.00 -14.84
C SER A 139 -2.97 2.40 -15.54
N SER A 140 -3.85 3.26 -16.07
CA SER A 140 -4.97 2.83 -16.90
C SER A 140 -4.69 3.18 -18.36
N THR A 141 -5.00 2.28 -19.29
CA THR A 141 -5.33 2.73 -20.64
C THR A 141 -6.60 3.57 -20.55
N LYS A 142 -6.63 4.71 -21.24
CA LYS A 142 -7.86 5.51 -21.36
C LYS A 142 -9.00 4.67 -21.94
#